data_AF-X1S7V3-F1
#
_entry.id   AF-X1S7V3-F1
#
_cell.length_a   1.000
_cell.length_b   1.000
_cell.length_c   1.000
_cell.angle_alpha   90.00
_cell.angle_beta   90.00
_cell.angle_gamma   90.00
#
_symmetry.space_group_name_H-M   'P 1'
#
loop_
_entity.id
_entity.type
_entity.pdbx_description
1 polymer ?
#
loop_
_entity_poly.entity_id
_entity_poly.type
_entity_poly.pdbx_seq_one_letter_code
_entity_poly.pdbx_strand_id
1 'polypeptide(L)'
;MPELENIRVDKQINKKNKIRKEVFYMTGKKIKITEVEGKKYVAVDDYEKLEKDKEVADKEVKASEDYKSKFEAEEKKTKEAESKLAKTAEEKRTAEIKTFVDSHCSDTDMRFLPSQKEILVSLIGAVSNEKTIKFTIDKKEVELSQRDLLEKFISLQPNFSDSIFTELSKGGEEEEGGEEKLTPAEKKIEKYMAENK
;
A
#
# COMPACT_ATOMS: atom_id res chain seq x y z
N MET A 1 42.07 -10.03 6.81
CA MET A 1 43.26 -10.63 7.46
C MET A 1 42.94 -10.77 8.93
N PRO A 2 43.16 -11.93 9.59
CA PRO A 2 42.96 -12.03 11.03
C PRO A 2 43.96 -11.14 11.77
N GLU A 3 43.49 -10.37 12.74
CA GLU A 3 44.31 -9.48 13.57
C GLU A 3 45.18 -10.31 14.52
N LEU A 4 46.49 -10.03 14.53
CA LEU A 4 47.45 -10.64 15.44
C LEU A 4 47.57 -9.74 16.67
N GLU A 5 47.01 -10.14 17.81
CA GLU A 5 47.33 -9.48 19.08
C GLU A 5 48.63 -10.03 19.68
N ASN A 6 49.48 -9.12 20.13
CA ASN A 6 50.75 -9.42 20.81
C ASN A 6 50.50 -10.00 22.21
N ILE A 7 50.12 -11.26 22.28
CA ILE A 7 50.09 -11.98 23.56
C ILE A 7 51.52 -12.47 23.86
N ARG A 8 52.12 -11.84 24.88
CA ARG A 8 53.48 -11.99 25.42
C ARG A 8 54.26 -13.26 24.99
N VAL A 9 55.42 -13.00 24.39
CA VAL A 9 56.41 -13.97 23.90
C VAL A 9 57.26 -14.52 25.05
N ASP A 10 57.21 -15.85 25.25
CA ASP A 10 58.25 -16.56 26.00
C ASP A 10 59.55 -16.59 25.18
N LYS A 11 60.54 -15.81 25.62
CA LYS A 11 61.89 -15.82 25.02
C LYS A 11 62.65 -17.06 25.47
N GLN A 12 62.66 -18.12 24.65
CA GLN A 12 63.55 -19.26 24.89
C GLN A 12 64.91 -19.04 24.21
N ILE A 13 65.96 -18.87 25.02
CA ILE A 13 67.35 -18.77 24.55
C ILE A 13 67.97 -20.16 24.62
N ASN A 14 68.23 -20.77 23.47
CA ASN A 14 68.93 -22.06 23.41
C ASN A 14 70.44 -21.82 23.61
N LYS A 15 71.00 -22.26 24.73
CA LYS A 15 72.35 -21.88 25.23
C LYS A 15 73.54 -22.27 24.33
N LYS A 16 73.34 -22.93 23.19
CA LYS A 16 74.41 -23.35 22.27
C LYS A 16 74.52 -22.56 20.96
N ASN A 17 73.52 -21.78 20.55
CA ASN A 17 73.59 -20.86 19.40
C ASN A 17 72.61 -19.70 19.64
N LYS A 18 73.05 -18.45 19.49
CA LYS A 18 72.26 -17.21 19.71
C LYS A 18 71.14 -17.01 18.66
N ILE A 19 70.28 -17.99 18.44
CA ILE A 19 69.11 -17.86 17.57
C ILE A 19 67.95 -17.41 18.44
N ARG A 20 67.46 -16.18 18.20
CA ARG A 20 66.24 -15.66 18.85
C ARG A 20 65.04 -16.35 18.21
N LYS A 21 64.25 -17.05 19.03
CA LYS A 21 62.96 -17.62 18.63
C LYS A 21 61.86 -16.83 19.31
N GLU A 22 60.94 -16.30 18.52
CA GLU A 22 59.73 -15.66 19.03
C GLU A 22 58.53 -16.55 18.69
N VAL A 23 57.60 -16.68 19.63
CA VAL A 23 56.43 -17.53 19.52
C VAL A 23 55.20 -16.66 19.70
N PHE A 24 54.29 -16.73 18.74
CA PHE A 24 53.01 -16.00 18.74
C PHE A 24 51.85 -16.99 18.66
N TYR A 25 50.70 -16.58 19.17
CA TYR A 25 49.45 -17.33 19.05
C TYR A 25 48.44 -16.47 18.30
N MET A 26 47.71 -17.06 17.34
CA MET A 26 46.58 -16.36 16.75
C MET A 26 45.40 -16.32 17.72
N THR A 27 44.77 -15.17 17.84
CA THR A 27 43.62 -14.98 18.72
C THR A 27 42.43 -15.81 18.22
N GLY A 28 41.75 -16.51 19.13
CA GLY A 28 40.57 -17.34 18.81
C GLY A 28 40.85 -18.73 18.20
N LYS A 29 42.06 -19.00 17.72
CA LYS A 29 42.47 -20.31 17.21
C LYS A 29 43.83 -20.63 17.81
N LYS A 30 43.95 -21.67 18.65
CA LYS A 30 45.17 -22.07 19.40
C LYS A 30 46.34 -22.51 18.49
N ILE A 31 46.71 -21.69 17.52
CA ILE A 31 47.69 -21.96 16.46
C ILE A 31 48.96 -21.22 16.81
N LYS A 32 50.06 -21.97 16.83
CA LYS A 32 51.37 -21.48 17.21
C LYS A 32 52.15 -21.03 15.97
N ILE A 33 52.52 -19.76 15.94
CA ILE A 33 53.40 -19.19 14.93
C ILE A 33 54.79 -19.05 15.54
N THR A 34 55.80 -19.66 14.93
CA THR A 34 57.19 -19.53 15.36
C THR A 34 57.94 -18.65 14.37
N GLU A 35 58.56 -17.58 14.85
CA GLU A 35 59.41 -16.71 14.05
C GLU A 35 60.89 -17.03 14.31
N VAL A 36 61.62 -17.31 13.23
CA VAL A 36 63.06 -17.58 13.22
C VAL A 36 63.66 -16.75 12.10
N GLU A 37 64.60 -15.86 12.46
CA GLU A 37 65.34 -15.02 11.49
C GLU A 37 64.41 -14.19 10.57
N GLY A 38 63.33 -13.63 11.13
CA GLY A 38 62.37 -12.79 10.38
C GLY A 38 61.41 -13.57 9.47
N LYS A 39 61.47 -14.91 9.47
CA LYS A 39 60.53 -15.79 8.76
C LYS A 39 59.58 -16.45 9.75
N LYS A 40 58.28 -16.35 9.48
CA LYS A 40 57.20 -16.92 10.28
C LYS A 40 56.84 -18.31 9.77
N TYR A 41 56.76 -19.27 10.69
CA TYR A 41 56.45 -20.66 10.41
C TYR A 41 55.23 -21.08 11.22
N VAL A 42 54.35 -21.83 10.59
CA VAL A 42 53.17 -22.46 11.21
C VAL A 42 53.33 -23.96 11.03
N ALA A 43 52.88 -24.76 12.00
CA ALA A 43 52.85 -26.20 11.84
C ALA A 43 51.97 -26.58 10.64
N VAL A 44 52.40 -27.57 9.84
CA VAL A 44 51.69 -28.00 8.63
C VAL A 44 50.23 -28.39 8.97
N ASP A 45 50.02 -29.13 10.05
CA ASP A 45 48.68 -29.54 10.53
C ASP A 45 47.79 -28.34 10.89
N ASP A 46 48.36 -27.26 11.42
CA ASP A 46 47.63 -26.04 11.77
C ASP A 46 47.35 -25.18 10.54
N TYR A 47 48.22 -25.23 9.53
CA TYR A 47 48.02 -24.58 8.23
C TYR A 47 46.87 -25.22 7.45
N GLU A 48 46.82 -26.54 7.38
CA GLU A 48 45.72 -27.28 6.73
C GLU A 48 44.37 -26.99 7.39
N LYS A 49 44.33 -26.87 8.72
CA LYS A 49 43.12 -26.47 9.45
C LYS A 49 42.67 -25.06 9.08
N LEU A 50 43.61 -24.12 8.92
CA LEU A 50 43.29 -22.74 8.53
C LEU A 50 42.76 -22.64 7.10
N GLU A 51 43.29 -23.42 6.17
CA GLU A 51 42.76 -23.48 4.81
C GLU A 51 41.35 -24.03 4.77
N LYS A 52 41.07 -25.13 5.48
CA LYS A 52 39.72 -25.70 5.58
C LYS A 52 38.72 -24.72 6.20
N ASP A 53 39.11 -24.04 7.28
CA ASP A 53 38.25 -23.04 7.93
C ASP A 53 37.95 -21.85 7.01
N LYS A 54 38.93 -21.41 6.20
CA LYS A 54 38.72 -20.35 5.20
C LYS A 54 37.76 -20.79 4.10
N GLU A 55 37.91 -22.02 3.61
CA GLU A 55 37.04 -22.55 2.56
C GLU A 55 35.58 -22.69 3.04
N VAL A 56 35.38 -23.05 4.31
CA VAL A 56 34.04 -23.08 4.94
C VAL A 56 33.49 -21.67 5.08
N ALA A 57 34.28 -20.71 5.57
CA ALA A 57 33.85 -19.31 5.70
C ALA A 57 33.49 -18.69 4.33
N ASP A 58 34.27 -18.96 3.29
CA ASP A 58 34.00 -18.47 1.92
C ASP A 58 32.71 -19.08 1.35
N LYS A 59 32.39 -20.34 1.68
CA LYS A 59 31.12 -20.98 1.31
C LYS A 59 29.93 -20.37 2.05
N GLU A 60 30.07 -20.08 3.34
CA GLU A 60 29.03 -19.41 4.14
C GLU A 60 28.76 -17.99 3.65
N VAL A 61 29.79 -17.22 3.32
CA VAL A 61 29.66 -15.86 2.78
C VAL A 61 28.92 -15.89 1.44
N LYS A 62 29.33 -16.76 0.51
CA LYS A 62 28.63 -16.90 -0.78
C LYS A 62 27.17 -17.33 -0.62
N ALA A 63 26.89 -18.27 0.28
CA ALA A 63 25.52 -18.67 0.58
C ALA A 63 24.69 -17.48 1.11
N SER A 64 25.26 -16.66 2.00
CA SER A 64 24.58 -15.48 2.55
C SER A 64 24.26 -14.41 1.50
N GLU A 65 25.17 -14.18 0.55
CA GLU A 65 24.97 -13.27 -0.58
C GLU A 65 23.88 -13.78 -1.52
N ASP A 66 23.85 -15.09 -1.81
CA ASP A 66 22.80 -15.73 -2.61
C ASP A 66 21.42 -15.60 -1.96
N TYR A 67 21.32 -15.78 -0.64
CA TYR A 67 20.04 -15.59 0.09
C TYR A 67 19.57 -14.14 0.04
N LYS A 68 20.47 -13.19 0.22
CA LYS A 68 20.13 -11.76 0.16
C LYS A 68 19.62 -11.36 -1.23
N SER A 69 20.29 -11.85 -2.28
CA SER A 69 19.88 -11.62 -3.67
C SER A 69 18.50 -12.22 -3.99
N LYS A 70 18.23 -13.45 -3.51
CA LYS A 70 16.91 -14.08 -3.66
C LYS A 70 15.81 -13.30 -2.93
N PHE A 71 16.09 -12.85 -1.71
CA PHE A 71 15.13 -12.07 -0.92
C PHE A 71 14.81 -10.72 -1.58
N GLU A 72 15.82 -9.98 -2.05
CA GLU A 72 15.60 -8.71 -2.78
C GLU A 72 14.81 -8.91 -4.08
N ALA A 73 15.06 -10.01 -4.80
CA ALA A 73 14.30 -10.35 -6.01
C ALA A 73 12.84 -10.70 -5.70
N GLU A 74 12.59 -11.41 -4.61
CA GLU A 74 11.25 -11.80 -4.17
C GLU A 74 10.46 -10.59 -3.62
N GLU A 75 11.11 -9.68 -2.89
CA GLU A 75 10.52 -8.43 -2.42
C GLU A 75 10.12 -7.50 -3.59
N LYS A 76 10.91 -7.46 -4.67
CA LYS A 76 10.54 -6.72 -5.88
C LYS A 76 9.32 -7.34 -6.56
N LYS A 77 9.24 -8.67 -6.63
CA LYS A 77 8.10 -9.38 -7.23
C LYS A 77 6.82 -9.18 -6.43
N THR A 78 6.89 -9.21 -5.09
CA THR A 78 5.71 -8.94 -4.25
C THR A 78 5.24 -7.51 -4.41
N LYS A 79 6.13 -6.51 -4.38
CA LYS A 79 5.75 -5.10 -4.63
C LYS A 79 5.11 -4.89 -6.01
N GLU A 80 5.62 -5.58 -7.04
CA GLU A 80 5.04 -5.51 -8.38
C GLU A 80 3.65 -6.17 -8.45
N ALA A 81 3.48 -7.31 -7.77
CA ALA A 81 2.20 -8.01 -7.69
C ALA A 81 1.15 -7.20 -6.90
N GLU A 82 1.54 -6.60 -5.77
CA GLU A 82 0.70 -5.71 -4.95
C GLU A 82 0.26 -4.48 -5.75
N SER A 83 1.16 -3.85 -6.51
CA SER A 83 0.83 -2.70 -7.36
C SER A 83 -0.18 -3.07 -8.45
N LYS A 84 -0.03 -4.25 -9.08
CA LYS A 84 -0.99 -4.74 -10.08
C LYS A 84 -2.36 -5.01 -9.45
N LEU A 85 -2.40 -5.67 -8.29
CA LEU A 85 -3.63 -5.93 -7.54
C LEU A 85 -4.34 -4.61 -7.14
N ALA A 86 -3.59 -3.64 -6.64
CA ALA A 86 -4.14 -2.33 -6.25
C ALA A 86 -4.77 -1.61 -7.45
N LYS A 87 -4.10 -1.60 -8.61
CA LYS A 87 -4.64 -1.01 -9.84
C LYS A 87 -5.93 -1.69 -10.30
N THR A 88 -5.95 -3.02 -10.35
CA THR A 88 -7.15 -3.76 -10.76
C THR A 88 -8.31 -3.54 -9.80
N ALA A 89 -8.03 -3.44 -8.48
CA ALA A 89 -9.04 -3.14 -7.48
C ALA A 89 -9.63 -1.73 -7.65
N GLU A 90 -8.78 -0.72 -7.92
CA GLU A 90 -9.20 0.66 -8.16
C GLU A 90 -10.01 0.82 -9.46
N GLU A 91 -9.59 0.16 -10.53
CA GLU A 91 -10.32 0.13 -11.80
C GLU A 91 -11.71 -0.51 -11.65
N LYS A 92 -11.78 -1.67 -10.98
CA LYS A 92 -13.05 -2.34 -10.69
C LYS A 92 -13.97 -1.46 -9.85
N ARG A 93 -13.41 -0.82 -8.81
CA ARG A 93 -14.14 0.11 -7.95
C ARG A 93 -14.71 1.28 -8.75
N THR A 94 -13.90 1.87 -9.63
CA THR A 94 -14.31 3.02 -10.44
C THR A 94 -15.43 2.62 -11.40
N ALA A 95 -15.35 1.44 -12.01
CA ALA A 95 -16.40 0.91 -12.87
C ALA A 95 -17.72 0.69 -12.10
N GLU A 96 -17.66 0.06 -10.93
CA GLU A 96 -18.84 -0.17 -10.07
C GLU A 96 -19.54 1.15 -9.70
N ILE A 97 -18.78 2.15 -9.25
CA ILE A 97 -19.31 3.47 -8.88
C ILE A 97 -19.97 4.13 -10.09
N LYS A 98 -19.32 4.08 -11.25
CA LYS A 98 -19.87 4.68 -12.47
C LYS A 98 -21.18 4.02 -12.86
N THR A 99 -21.26 2.69 -12.83
CA THR A 99 -22.49 1.95 -13.12
C THR A 99 -23.61 2.31 -12.13
N PHE A 100 -23.30 2.41 -10.84
CA PHE A 100 -24.27 2.81 -9.80
C PHE A 100 -24.81 4.23 -10.01
N VAL A 101 -23.92 5.19 -10.30
CA VAL A 101 -24.33 6.58 -10.58
C VAL A 101 -25.11 6.67 -11.88
N ASP A 102 -24.69 5.94 -12.92
CA ASP A 102 -25.40 5.93 -14.20
C ASP A 102 -26.82 5.40 -14.06
N SER A 103 -27.08 4.41 -13.19
CA SER A 103 -28.45 3.95 -12.93
C SER A 103 -29.32 5.01 -12.25
N HIS A 104 -28.77 5.77 -11.28
CA HIS A 104 -29.53 6.77 -10.49
C HIS A 104 -29.58 8.18 -11.12
N CYS A 105 -28.96 8.34 -12.28
CA CYS A 105 -28.99 9.55 -13.11
C CYS A 105 -29.56 9.23 -14.51
N SER A 106 -30.41 8.22 -14.62
CA SER A 106 -31.00 7.76 -15.88
C SER A 106 -32.39 8.37 -16.08
N ASP A 107 -32.88 8.36 -17.32
CA ASP A 107 -34.21 8.90 -17.63
C ASP A 107 -35.35 8.14 -16.93
N THR A 108 -35.10 6.88 -16.52
CA THR A 108 -36.04 6.01 -15.81
C THR A 108 -35.90 6.07 -14.28
N ASP A 109 -34.76 6.54 -13.78
CA ASP A 109 -34.48 6.73 -12.36
C ASP A 109 -33.76 8.06 -12.21
N MET A 110 -34.57 9.12 -12.21
CA MET A 110 -34.16 10.51 -12.13
C MET A 110 -34.04 10.93 -10.67
N ARG A 111 -33.24 10.26 -9.85
CA ARG A 111 -32.94 10.75 -8.49
C ARG A 111 -31.99 11.94 -8.51
N PHE A 112 -31.10 11.94 -9.50
CA PHE A 112 -30.14 13.00 -9.73
C PHE A 112 -30.07 13.34 -11.21
N LEU A 113 -29.73 14.58 -11.53
CA LEU A 113 -29.62 15.04 -12.92
C LEU A 113 -28.37 14.45 -13.59
N PRO A 114 -28.38 14.22 -14.91
CA PRO A 114 -27.19 13.79 -15.65
C PRO A 114 -25.97 14.71 -15.47
N SER A 115 -26.19 16.01 -15.26
CA SER A 115 -25.14 16.99 -14.98
C SER A 115 -24.43 16.78 -13.63
N GLN A 116 -25.01 16.00 -12.72
CA GLN A 116 -24.48 15.73 -11.38
C GLN A 116 -23.65 14.43 -11.33
N LYS A 117 -23.57 13.67 -12.43
CA LYS A 117 -22.87 12.38 -12.49
C LYS A 117 -21.42 12.47 -12.01
N GLU A 118 -20.65 13.42 -12.52
CA GLU A 118 -19.23 13.55 -12.19
C GLU A 118 -19.01 13.88 -10.70
N ILE A 119 -19.90 14.71 -10.13
CA ILE A 119 -19.85 15.07 -8.71
C ILE A 119 -20.13 13.84 -7.84
N LEU A 120 -21.14 13.04 -8.20
CA LEU A 120 -21.50 11.82 -7.47
C LEU A 120 -20.42 10.75 -7.57
N VAL A 121 -19.85 10.53 -8.76
CA VAL A 121 -18.73 9.61 -8.94
C VAL A 121 -17.55 10.02 -8.07
N SER A 122 -17.21 11.31 -8.06
CA SER A 122 -16.11 11.83 -7.23
C SER A 122 -16.39 11.69 -5.73
N LEU A 123 -17.62 11.98 -5.29
CA LEU A 123 -18.03 11.88 -3.89
C LEU A 123 -17.98 10.43 -3.39
N ILE A 124 -18.53 9.48 -4.14
CA ILE A 124 -18.51 8.05 -3.79
C ILE A 124 -17.09 7.48 -3.90
N GLY A 125 -16.29 7.99 -4.84
CA GLY A 125 -14.86 7.64 -4.97
C GLY A 125 -14.02 8.07 -3.75
N ALA A 126 -14.37 9.21 -3.14
CA ALA A 126 -13.63 9.78 -2.01
C ALA A 126 -13.94 9.14 -0.65
N VAL A 127 -15.09 8.46 -0.49
CA VAL A 127 -15.46 7.82 0.78
C VAL A 127 -14.70 6.51 1.00
N SER A 128 -14.40 6.21 2.27
CA SER A 128 -13.64 5.00 2.65
C SER A 128 -14.55 3.82 2.93
N ASN A 129 -14.11 2.63 2.53
CA ASN A 129 -14.74 1.36 2.90
C ASN A 129 -14.21 0.78 4.22
N GLU A 130 -13.11 1.33 4.75
CA GLU A 130 -12.38 0.75 5.89
C GLU A 130 -13.06 1.05 7.22
N LYS A 131 -13.71 2.21 7.32
CA LYS A 131 -14.39 2.65 8.53
C LYS A 131 -15.86 2.29 8.46
N THR A 132 -16.26 1.40 9.35
CA THR A 132 -17.66 1.04 9.57
C THR A 132 -18.26 1.86 10.72
N ILE A 133 -19.54 2.16 10.62
CA ILE A 133 -20.35 2.83 11.62
C ILE A 133 -21.44 1.85 12.04
N LYS A 134 -21.60 1.67 13.35
CA LYS A 134 -22.64 0.81 13.94
C LYS A 134 -23.83 1.65 14.36
N PHE A 135 -25.02 1.20 14.04
CA PHE A 135 -26.27 1.83 14.46
C PHE A 135 -27.33 0.78 14.75
N THR A 136 -28.29 1.16 15.58
CA THR A 136 -29.41 0.31 15.95
C THR A 136 -30.67 0.81 15.26
N ILE A 137 -31.24 0.00 14.38
CA ILE A 137 -32.52 0.26 13.71
C ILE A 137 -33.47 -0.85 14.14
N ASP A 138 -34.62 -0.51 14.72
CA ASP A 138 -35.65 -1.47 15.16
C ASP A 138 -35.10 -2.61 16.04
N LYS A 139 -34.26 -2.26 17.01
CA LYS A 139 -33.58 -3.19 17.94
C LYS A 139 -32.62 -4.18 17.26
N LYS A 140 -32.27 -3.97 15.98
CA LYS A 140 -31.22 -4.71 15.27
C LYS A 140 -30.00 -3.83 15.07
N GLU A 141 -28.84 -4.37 15.38
CA GLU A 141 -27.57 -3.73 15.05
C GLU A 141 -27.26 -3.91 13.57
N VAL A 142 -26.92 -2.81 12.91
CA VAL A 142 -26.48 -2.76 11.52
C VAL A 142 -25.14 -2.05 11.50
N GLU A 143 -24.19 -2.62 10.78
CA GLU A 143 -22.85 -2.07 10.59
C GLU A 143 -22.68 -1.77 9.09
N LEU A 144 -22.45 -0.51 8.73
CA LEU A 144 -22.23 -0.11 7.34
C LEU A 144 -20.95 0.72 7.22
N SER A 145 -20.28 0.62 6.07
CA SER A 145 -19.20 1.53 5.73
C SER A 145 -19.72 2.93 5.36
N GLN A 146 -18.83 3.93 5.26
CA GLN A 146 -19.20 5.25 4.78
C GLN A 146 -19.77 5.21 3.36
N ARG A 147 -19.23 4.33 2.52
CA ARG A 147 -19.72 4.10 1.15
C ARG A 147 -21.15 3.55 1.17
N ASP A 148 -21.38 2.48 1.93
CA ASP A 148 -22.70 1.85 2.02
C ASP A 148 -23.77 2.83 2.54
N LEU A 149 -23.38 3.70 3.50
CA LEU A 149 -24.26 4.74 4.02
C LEU A 149 -24.63 5.76 2.93
N LEU A 150 -23.64 6.20 2.14
CA LEU A 150 -23.84 7.14 1.05
C LEU A 150 -24.66 6.54 -0.10
N GLU A 151 -24.39 5.29 -0.49
CA GLU A 151 -25.18 4.57 -1.50
C GLU A 151 -26.64 4.42 -1.04
N LYS A 152 -26.87 4.04 0.22
CA LYS A 152 -28.24 4.01 0.78
C LYS A 152 -28.90 5.39 0.77
N PHE A 153 -28.18 6.45 1.13
CA PHE A 153 -28.71 7.81 1.09
C PHE A 153 -29.15 8.21 -0.34
N ILE A 154 -28.34 7.86 -1.34
CA ILE A 154 -28.65 8.08 -2.76
C ILE A 154 -29.89 7.30 -3.17
N SER A 155 -29.97 6.00 -2.83
CA SER A 155 -31.13 5.16 -3.15
C SER A 155 -32.40 5.53 -2.37
N LEU A 156 -32.31 6.38 -1.34
CA LEU A 156 -33.45 6.92 -0.61
C LEU A 156 -33.90 8.29 -1.11
N GLN A 157 -33.13 8.95 -1.99
CA GLN A 157 -33.57 10.23 -2.56
C GLN A 157 -34.85 10.03 -3.37
N PRO A 158 -35.80 10.98 -3.34
CA PRO A 158 -36.99 10.91 -4.17
C PRO A 158 -36.62 10.72 -5.63
N ASN A 159 -37.30 9.81 -6.31
CA ASN A 159 -37.16 9.66 -7.75
C ASN A 159 -38.10 10.67 -8.43
N PHE A 160 -37.52 11.63 -9.15
CA PHE A 160 -38.28 12.69 -9.80
C PHE A 160 -39.12 12.19 -11.00
N SER A 161 -38.87 10.97 -11.50
CA SER A 161 -39.76 10.34 -12.49
C SER A 161 -41.09 9.87 -11.90
N ASP A 162 -41.17 9.66 -10.58
CA ASP A 162 -42.24 8.84 -9.99
C ASP A 162 -43.49 9.59 -9.54
N SER A 163 -43.59 10.92 -9.72
CA SER A 163 -44.89 11.64 -9.89
C SER A 163 -44.93 13.11 -9.44
N ILE A 164 -43.87 13.68 -8.85
CA ILE A 164 -43.93 15.08 -8.34
C ILE A 164 -44.27 16.08 -9.48
N PHE A 165 -43.79 15.83 -10.70
CA PHE A 165 -44.13 16.66 -11.87
C PHE A 165 -45.48 16.30 -12.51
N THR A 166 -45.94 15.05 -12.42
CA THR A 166 -47.25 14.67 -12.97
C THR A 166 -48.41 15.19 -12.13
N GLU A 167 -48.25 15.37 -10.82
CA GLU A 167 -49.27 16.02 -9.98
C GLU A 167 -49.33 17.54 -10.23
N LEU A 168 -48.17 18.20 -10.40
CA LEU A 168 -48.11 19.61 -10.80
C LEU A 168 -48.64 19.84 -12.23
N SER A 169 -48.43 18.89 -13.14
CA SER A 169 -48.95 18.93 -14.51
C SER A 169 -50.45 18.60 -14.63
N LYS A 170 -51.08 18.08 -13.58
CA LYS A 170 -52.53 17.79 -13.53
C LYS A 170 -53.34 18.88 -12.82
N GLY A 171 -52.70 19.89 -12.24
CA GLY A 171 -53.36 21.04 -11.61
C GLY A 171 -53.84 22.10 -12.60
N GLY A 172 -54.41 21.69 -13.73
CA GLY A 172 -54.74 22.59 -14.84
C GLY A 172 -55.88 22.09 -15.75
N GLU A 173 -56.82 21.33 -15.21
CA GLU A 173 -58.10 21.11 -15.88
C GLU A 173 -59.23 21.53 -14.94
N GLU A 174 -59.56 22.83 -14.97
CA GLU A 174 -60.93 23.30 -14.86
C GLU A 174 -61.03 24.75 -15.41
N GLU A 175 -61.79 24.82 -16.51
CA GLU A 175 -62.59 25.94 -17.03
C GLU A 175 -61.92 27.17 -17.68
N GLU A 176 -62.10 27.21 -19.01
CA GLU A 176 -62.41 28.35 -19.87
C GLU A 176 -62.21 29.79 -19.35
N GLY A 177 -61.37 30.54 -20.07
CA GLY A 177 -61.68 31.94 -20.41
C GLY A 177 -60.64 33.00 -20.04
N GLY A 178 -60.01 33.56 -21.09
CA GLY A 178 -59.71 34.99 -21.17
C GLY A 178 -58.44 35.52 -20.49
N GLU A 179 -57.49 35.96 -21.33
CA GLU A 179 -56.38 36.89 -21.08
C GLU A 179 -55.30 36.47 -20.05
N GLU A 180 -54.26 35.82 -20.57
CA GLU A 180 -53.05 35.41 -19.85
C GLU A 180 -52.23 36.62 -19.37
N LYS A 181 -52.38 36.99 -18.09
CA LYS A 181 -51.36 37.75 -17.37
C LYS A 181 -50.51 36.78 -16.56
N LEU A 182 -49.22 36.68 -16.92
CA LEU A 182 -48.20 35.92 -16.19
C LEU A 182 -48.35 36.08 -14.68
N THR A 183 -48.51 34.96 -14.00
CA THR A 183 -48.62 34.90 -12.54
C THR A 183 -47.29 35.33 -11.89
N PRO A 184 -47.33 35.78 -10.62
CA PRO A 184 -46.12 36.13 -9.89
C PRO A 184 -45.08 35.00 -9.80
N ALA A 185 -45.53 33.73 -9.90
CA ALA A 185 -44.66 32.56 -9.87
C ALA A 185 -43.90 32.37 -11.19
N GLU A 186 -44.57 32.54 -12.33
CA GLU A 186 -43.95 32.42 -13.66
C GLU A 186 -42.91 33.53 -13.90
N LYS A 187 -43.20 34.76 -13.46
CA LYS A 187 -42.21 35.85 -13.46
C LYS A 187 -40.97 35.55 -12.62
N LYS A 188 -41.13 34.72 -11.57
CA LYS A 188 -40.03 34.32 -10.69
C LYS A 188 -39.18 33.23 -11.34
N ILE A 189 -39.80 32.32 -12.07
CA ILE A 189 -39.12 31.26 -12.83
C ILE A 189 -38.36 31.85 -14.01
N GLU A 190 -38.96 32.76 -14.78
CA GLU A 190 -38.26 33.48 -15.86
C GLU A 190 -37.06 34.27 -15.34
N LYS A 191 -37.24 34.98 -14.23
CA LYS A 191 -36.14 35.72 -13.60
C LYS A 191 -35.00 34.79 -13.17
N TYR A 192 -35.31 33.62 -12.62
CA TYR A 192 -34.29 32.64 -12.21
C TYR A 192 -33.56 32.02 -13.41
N MET A 193 -34.27 31.75 -14.51
CA MET A 193 -33.68 31.23 -15.76
C MET A 193 -32.82 32.28 -16.49
N ALA A 194 -33.14 33.57 -16.34
CA ALA A 194 -32.36 34.67 -16.91
C ALA A 194 -31.10 35.02 -16.09
N GLU A 195 -31.15 34.88 -14.76
CA GLU A 195 -30.03 35.18 -13.87
C GLU A 195 -28.96 34.07 -13.80
N ASN A 196 -29.27 32.85 -14.22
CA ASN A 196 -28.37 31.68 -14.17
C ASN A 196 -27.96 31.15 -15.56
N LYS A 197 -27.92 32.03 -16.56
CA LYS A 197 -27.50 31.75 -17.94
C LYS A 197 -26.15 32.41 -18.23
#